data_AF-A0A673K4X4-F1
#
_entry.id   AF-A0A673K4X4-F1
#
_cell.length_a   1.000
_cell.length_b   1.000
_cell.length_c   1.000
_cell.angle_alpha   90.00
_cell.angle_beta   90.00
_cell.angle_gamma   90.00
#
_symmetry.space_group_name_H-M   'P 1'
#
loop_
_entity.id
_entity.type
_entity.pdbx_description
1 polymer ?
#
loop_
_entity_poly.entity_id
_entity_poly.type
_entity_poly.pdbx_seq_one_letter_code
_entity_poly.pdbx_strand_id
1 'polypeptide(L)'
;MSFVPTPSPTVVDQTTLMKKYLQFVAALTDNNTPDETKLKMMQEVSENFENVTSSPQYSTFLEHIIPRFLTFLQDGEVQFLQEKPTQQLRKLVLEIIHRIPTNEHLRSHAKNILSVMFRFLEIESEENVLICLRIIIELHKQFRPLISQEIHHFLDFVKQIYKELPKVVTRYFENPQVIAENTVPSPEMVGMITSVLVKTAPEHEDSETRTHTIIPRGSLSLKVLAELPIIVVLMYQLYKLSIHNVVSEFVPLIMNTIMLQVSPQARQHKLFNKELYADFIAAQIKTLSFLAYIIRIYQDLVGKYSQQMVKGMLQLLSNCPPETAHLRKELLIAAKHILTTDLRSREPLAYSTLADLVHHVRQNLPLTDLSLAVQLFAKNIDDESLPSSIQTMSCKLLLNLVDCIRSKSEQENGNGRDILMRMLEVFVLKFHTIARYQLVSIFKKCKPQSEMGVVDTGALPGVPATPTVTTPALPPPPPAPPTPLSFALPAHAHGPTGVCTQRFPDFGQPGPAHTGAMCGQPAA
;
A
#
# COMPACT_ATOMS: atom_id res chain seq x y z
N MET A 1 60.08 -37.45 5.27
CA MET A 1 59.11 -37.24 6.36
C MET A 1 57.99 -36.36 5.84
N SER A 2 56.79 -36.91 5.74
CA SER A 2 55.58 -36.19 5.35
C SER A 2 55.17 -35.22 6.45
N PHE A 3 55.16 -33.92 6.14
CA PHE A 3 54.58 -32.90 7.01
C PHE A 3 53.07 -33.15 7.13
N VAL A 4 52.64 -33.66 8.28
CA VAL A 4 51.25 -33.62 8.69
C VAL A 4 51.00 -32.19 9.20
N PRO A 5 50.11 -31.40 8.60
CA PRO A 5 49.76 -30.10 9.15
C PRO A 5 49.00 -30.33 10.44
N THR A 6 49.54 -29.87 11.57
CA THR A 6 48.78 -29.73 12.81
C THR A 6 47.67 -28.70 12.59
N PRO A 7 46.41 -29.01 12.92
CA PRO A 7 45.32 -28.05 12.76
C PRO A 7 45.57 -26.85 13.67
N SER A 8 45.41 -25.65 13.13
CA SER A 8 45.52 -24.40 13.89
C SER A 8 44.53 -24.38 15.06
N PRO A 9 44.90 -23.82 16.24
CA PRO A 9 44.09 -23.90 17.46
C PRO A 9 42.67 -23.29 17.30
N THR A 10 42.50 -22.33 16.39
CA THR A 10 41.19 -21.74 16.02
C THR A 10 40.23 -22.72 15.33
N VAL A 11 40.74 -23.72 14.59
CA VAL A 11 39.94 -24.68 13.82
C VAL A 11 39.40 -25.81 14.72
N VAL A 12 40.14 -26.17 15.76
CA VAL A 12 39.74 -27.18 16.75
C VAL A 12 38.59 -26.68 17.63
N ASP A 13 38.59 -25.39 17.96
CA ASP A 13 37.55 -24.73 18.76
C ASP A 13 36.21 -24.63 17.98
N GLN A 14 36.27 -24.21 16.71
CA GLN A 14 35.08 -24.14 15.84
C GLN A 14 34.43 -25.52 15.62
N THR A 15 35.22 -26.58 15.45
CA THR A 15 34.67 -27.94 15.25
C THR A 15 33.94 -28.44 16.50
N THR A 16 34.45 -28.11 17.69
CA THR A 16 33.82 -28.46 18.97
C THR A 16 32.51 -27.70 19.16
N LEU A 17 32.50 -26.42 18.80
CA LEU A 17 31.31 -25.56 18.83
C LEU A 17 30.21 -26.09 17.88
N MET A 18 30.55 -26.47 16.66
CA MET A 18 29.58 -27.05 15.71
C MET A 18 28.95 -28.34 16.24
N LYS A 19 29.75 -29.22 16.87
CA LYS A 19 29.21 -30.44 17.50
C LYS A 19 28.25 -30.12 18.64
N LYS A 20 28.57 -29.13 19.47
CA LYS A 20 27.67 -28.65 20.55
C LYS A 20 26.34 -28.17 19.98
N TYR A 21 26.35 -27.35 18.92
CA TYR A 21 25.12 -26.85 18.31
C TYR A 21 24.30 -27.95 17.62
N LEU A 22 24.94 -28.93 16.98
CA LEU A 22 24.22 -30.09 16.45
C LEU A 22 23.53 -30.90 17.54
N GLN A 23 24.13 -31.04 18.73
CA GLN A 23 23.48 -31.67 19.89
C GLN A 23 22.30 -30.85 20.40
N PHE A 24 22.44 -29.53 20.48
CA PHE A 24 21.34 -28.64 20.87
C PHE A 24 20.15 -28.74 19.93
N VAL A 25 20.41 -28.79 18.63
CA VAL A 25 19.38 -28.99 17.60
C VAL A 25 18.74 -30.37 17.72
N ALA A 26 19.52 -31.41 17.99
CA ALA A 26 18.96 -32.76 18.18
C ALA A 26 18.01 -32.82 19.39
N ALA A 27 18.29 -32.04 20.44
CA ALA A 27 17.44 -31.94 21.63
C ALA A 27 16.07 -31.29 21.32
N LEU A 28 15.90 -30.54 20.22
CA LEU A 28 14.59 -29.96 19.86
C LEU A 28 13.51 -31.02 19.64
N THR A 29 13.89 -32.12 19.00
CA THR A 29 13.00 -33.24 18.69
C THR A 29 12.95 -34.29 19.80
N ASP A 30 13.68 -34.09 20.89
CA ASP A 30 13.62 -34.98 22.06
C ASP A 30 12.45 -34.60 22.98
N ASN A 31 11.55 -35.54 23.21
CA ASN A 31 10.39 -35.34 24.08
C ASN A 31 10.74 -35.31 25.57
N ASN A 32 11.93 -35.77 25.95
CA ASN A 32 12.35 -35.80 27.36
C ASN A 32 12.95 -34.47 27.83
N THR A 33 13.39 -33.61 26.90
CA THR A 33 13.98 -32.33 27.24
C THR A 33 12.90 -31.26 27.45
N PRO A 34 12.86 -30.55 28.60
CA PRO A 34 11.89 -29.49 28.83
C PRO A 34 12.01 -28.33 27.85
N ASP A 35 10.88 -27.70 27.49
CA ASP A 35 10.85 -26.62 26.50
C ASP A 35 11.67 -25.38 26.92
N GLU A 36 11.75 -25.07 28.21
CA GLU A 36 12.63 -24.00 28.71
C GLU A 36 14.12 -24.31 28.46
N THR A 37 14.51 -25.57 28.59
CA THR A 37 15.88 -26.01 28.31
C THR A 37 16.17 -25.94 26.82
N LYS A 38 15.24 -26.41 25.98
CA LYS A 38 15.33 -26.27 24.51
C LYS A 38 15.44 -24.81 24.08
N LEU A 39 14.66 -23.94 24.71
CA LEU A 39 14.69 -22.49 24.46
C LEU A 39 16.07 -21.89 24.77
N LYS A 40 16.64 -22.16 25.94
CA LYS A 40 17.99 -21.69 26.29
C LYS A 40 19.06 -22.21 25.31
N MET A 41 18.97 -23.48 24.92
CA MET A 41 19.87 -24.07 23.94
C MET A 41 19.78 -23.36 22.57
N MET A 42 18.57 -23.08 22.08
CA MET A 42 18.38 -22.39 20.80
C MET A 42 18.72 -20.91 20.85
N GLN A 43 18.55 -20.26 22.00
CA GLN A 43 19.03 -18.88 22.20
C GLN A 43 20.55 -18.82 22.01
N GLU A 44 21.28 -19.77 22.60
CA GLU A 44 22.74 -19.85 22.42
C GLU A 44 23.14 -20.06 20.94
N VAL A 45 22.41 -20.92 20.21
CA VAL A 45 22.63 -21.13 18.76
C VAL A 45 22.36 -19.84 17.97
N SER A 46 21.28 -19.12 18.30
CA SER A 46 20.88 -17.89 17.61
C SER A 46 21.86 -16.75 17.85
N GLU A 47 22.33 -16.55 19.08
CA GLU A 47 23.30 -15.50 19.44
C GLU A 47 24.63 -15.71 18.72
N ASN A 48 25.06 -16.95 18.58
CA ASN A 48 26.34 -17.31 17.96
C ASN A 48 26.21 -17.74 16.49
N PHE A 49 25.07 -17.47 15.86
CA PHE A 49 24.78 -17.98 14.52
C PHE A 49 25.78 -17.49 13.45
N GLU A 50 26.39 -16.32 13.63
CA GLU A 50 27.43 -15.81 12.72
C GLU A 50 28.72 -16.67 12.72
N ASN A 51 29.04 -17.31 13.84
CA ASN A 51 30.14 -18.27 13.92
C ASN A 51 29.84 -19.55 13.13
N VAL A 52 28.55 -19.90 13.01
CA VAL A 52 28.10 -21.04 12.20
C VAL A 52 28.20 -20.72 10.72
N THR A 53 27.75 -19.54 10.30
CA THR A 53 27.73 -19.15 8.87
C THR A 53 29.13 -18.94 8.29
N SER A 54 30.10 -18.60 9.12
CA SER A 54 31.52 -18.45 8.73
C SER A 54 32.31 -19.76 8.76
N SER A 55 31.73 -20.85 9.30
CA SER A 55 32.42 -22.13 9.43
C SER A 55 32.50 -22.89 8.09
N PRO A 56 33.61 -23.58 7.79
CA PRO A 56 33.71 -24.46 6.62
C PRO A 56 32.73 -25.64 6.66
N GLN A 57 32.18 -25.98 7.84
CA GLN A 57 31.19 -27.06 8.01
C GLN A 57 29.74 -26.60 7.83
N TYR A 58 29.53 -25.33 7.45
CA TYR A 58 28.20 -24.73 7.31
C TYR A 58 27.23 -25.54 6.44
N SER A 59 27.68 -26.03 5.27
CA SER A 59 26.83 -26.83 4.38
C SER A 59 26.32 -28.10 5.06
N THR A 60 27.22 -28.86 5.69
CA THR A 60 26.85 -30.08 6.42
C THR A 60 25.98 -29.75 7.63
N PHE A 61 26.23 -28.62 8.29
CA PHE A 61 25.38 -28.17 9.39
C PHE A 61 23.95 -27.90 8.91
N LEU A 62 23.76 -27.23 7.76
CA LEU A 62 22.44 -26.98 7.17
C LEU A 62 21.67 -28.27 6.85
N GLU A 63 22.35 -29.26 6.25
CA GLU A 63 21.76 -30.56 5.94
C GLU A 63 21.20 -31.26 7.17
N HIS A 64 21.83 -31.03 8.33
CA HIS A 64 21.37 -31.58 9.58
C HIS A 64 20.26 -30.73 10.20
N ILE A 65 20.46 -29.43 10.36
CA ILE A 65 19.57 -28.58 11.16
C ILE A 65 18.20 -28.35 10.52
N ILE A 66 18.14 -28.13 9.20
CA ILE A 66 16.89 -27.74 8.54
C ILE A 66 15.82 -28.82 8.70
N PRO A 67 16.08 -30.12 8.44
CA PRO A 67 15.08 -31.16 8.68
C PRO A 67 14.57 -31.21 10.12
N ARG A 68 15.43 -30.98 11.13
CA ARG A 68 15.01 -31.04 12.55
C ARG A 68 14.20 -29.81 12.93
N PHE A 69 14.56 -28.62 12.44
CA PHE A 69 13.76 -27.42 12.60
C PHE A 69 12.38 -27.58 11.98
N LEU A 70 12.30 -28.09 10.74
CA LEU A 70 11.03 -28.34 10.08
C LEU A 70 10.20 -29.39 10.84
N THR A 71 10.80 -30.50 11.27
CA THR A 71 10.11 -31.54 12.05
C THR A 71 9.55 -30.98 13.36
N PHE A 72 10.36 -30.26 14.14
CA PHE A 72 9.92 -29.62 15.38
C PHE A 72 8.74 -28.67 15.15
N LEU A 73 8.83 -27.82 14.12
CA LEU A 73 7.77 -26.89 13.79
C LEU A 73 6.52 -27.62 13.28
N GLN A 74 6.66 -28.71 12.51
CA GLN A 74 5.54 -29.41 11.90
C GLN A 74 4.77 -30.30 12.87
N ASP A 75 5.47 -30.95 13.80
CA ASP A 75 4.89 -31.91 14.75
C ASP A 75 4.45 -31.25 16.06
N GLY A 76 5.04 -30.11 16.41
CA GLY A 76 4.69 -29.37 17.62
C GLY A 76 3.35 -28.64 17.53
N GLU A 77 2.64 -28.54 18.66
CA GLU A 77 1.40 -27.79 18.75
C GLU A 77 1.61 -26.28 18.59
N VAL A 78 0.69 -25.63 17.86
CA VAL A 78 0.66 -24.17 17.74
C VAL A 78 0.28 -23.56 19.10
N GLN A 79 1.02 -22.54 19.50
CA GLN A 79 0.79 -21.83 20.75
C GLN A 79 0.43 -20.37 20.48
N PHE A 80 -0.47 -19.84 21.31
CA PHE A 80 -1.01 -18.48 21.20
C PHE A 80 -0.79 -17.65 22.47
N LEU A 81 -0.09 -18.20 23.46
CA LEU A 81 0.27 -17.50 24.68
C LEU A 81 1.76 -17.13 24.61
N GLN A 82 2.04 -15.83 24.69
CA GLN A 82 3.39 -15.30 24.49
C GLN A 82 4.38 -15.77 25.56
N GLU A 83 3.89 -15.98 26.79
CA GLU A 83 4.69 -16.44 27.92
C GLU A 83 5.11 -17.91 27.84
N LYS A 84 4.47 -18.73 26.98
CA LYS A 84 4.81 -20.15 26.88
C LYS A 84 6.18 -20.34 26.23
N PRO A 85 7.10 -21.11 26.87
CA PRO A 85 8.42 -21.39 26.29
C PRO A 85 8.35 -22.02 24.90
N THR A 86 7.37 -22.89 24.64
CA THR A 86 7.14 -23.51 23.33
C THR A 86 6.84 -22.47 22.25
N GLN A 87 6.06 -21.42 22.55
CA GLN A 87 5.78 -20.34 21.58
C GLN A 87 7.04 -19.55 21.25
N GLN A 88 7.81 -19.18 22.29
CA GLN A 88 9.07 -18.46 22.13
C GLN A 88 10.08 -19.29 21.32
N LEU A 89 10.12 -20.61 21.56
CA LEU A 89 10.96 -21.54 20.82
C LEU A 89 10.55 -21.65 19.35
N ARG A 90 9.26 -21.78 19.04
CA ARG A 90 8.75 -21.80 17.66
C ARG A 90 9.13 -20.52 16.91
N LYS A 91 8.89 -19.37 17.53
CA LYS A 91 9.27 -18.06 16.97
C LYS A 91 10.77 -17.98 16.71
N LEU A 92 11.60 -18.35 17.70
CA LEU A 92 13.05 -18.32 17.59
C LEU A 92 13.57 -19.23 16.47
N VAL A 93 13.02 -20.43 16.31
CA VAL A 93 13.41 -21.34 15.21
C VAL A 93 13.08 -20.71 13.84
N LEU A 94 11.91 -20.08 13.69
CA LEU A 94 11.56 -19.35 12.47
C LEU A 94 12.51 -18.16 12.22
N GLU A 95 12.87 -17.41 13.26
CA GLU A 95 13.85 -16.31 13.17
C GLU A 95 15.23 -16.81 12.75
N ILE A 96 15.69 -17.95 13.29
CA ILE A 96 16.95 -18.58 12.87
C ILE A 96 16.86 -18.97 11.39
N ILE A 97 15.77 -19.62 10.95
CA ILE A 97 15.55 -19.96 9.53
C ILE A 97 15.63 -18.72 8.64
N HIS A 98 14.99 -17.63 9.05
CA HIS A 98 15.03 -16.36 8.32
C HIS A 98 16.43 -15.73 8.26
N ARG A 99 17.27 -15.95 9.28
CA ARG A 99 18.66 -15.47 9.33
C ARG A 99 19.63 -16.31 8.50
N ILE A 100 19.24 -17.49 7.99
CA ILE A 100 20.11 -18.33 7.17
C ILE A 100 20.45 -17.61 5.85
N PRO A 101 21.73 -17.38 5.53
CA PRO A 101 22.14 -16.80 4.25
C PRO A 101 21.56 -17.54 3.04
N THR A 102 20.96 -16.80 2.11
CA THR A 102 20.34 -17.32 0.89
C THR A 102 21.37 -17.65 -0.21
N ASN A 103 22.25 -18.60 0.09
CA ASN A 103 23.31 -19.10 -0.78
C ASN A 103 22.96 -20.46 -1.42
N GLU A 104 23.86 -20.99 -2.24
CA GLU A 104 23.66 -22.28 -2.93
C GLU A 104 23.46 -23.47 -1.97
N HIS A 105 24.05 -23.42 -0.76
CA HIS A 105 23.85 -24.47 0.24
C HIS A 105 22.41 -24.52 0.74
N LEU A 106 21.74 -23.37 0.86
CA LEU A 106 20.32 -23.32 1.25
C LEU A 106 19.39 -23.74 0.11
N ARG A 107 19.80 -23.59 -1.16
CA ARG A 107 18.96 -23.82 -2.34
C ARG A 107 18.33 -25.22 -2.35
N SER A 108 19.09 -26.25 -1.96
CA SER A 108 18.62 -27.65 -1.90
C SER A 108 17.46 -27.84 -0.90
N HIS A 109 17.38 -27.00 0.12
CA HIS A 109 16.38 -27.07 1.18
C HIS A 109 15.21 -26.10 0.97
N ALA A 110 15.35 -25.11 0.08
CA ALA A 110 14.38 -24.03 -0.11
C ALA A 110 12.97 -24.54 -0.41
N LYS A 111 12.82 -25.61 -1.20
CA LYS A 111 11.51 -26.21 -1.49
C LYS A 111 10.79 -26.71 -0.23
N ASN A 112 11.50 -27.41 0.64
CA ASN A 112 10.92 -27.97 1.87
C ASN A 112 10.56 -26.85 2.86
N ILE A 113 11.43 -25.83 2.96
CA ILE A 113 11.14 -24.65 3.79
C ILE A 113 9.88 -23.94 3.28
N LEU A 114 9.80 -23.63 1.99
CA LEU A 114 8.64 -22.94 1.40
C LEU A 114 7.34 -23.72 1.62
N SER A 115 7.36 -25.04 1.45
CA SER A 115 6.20 -25.91 1.69
C SER A 115 5.64 -25.74 3.10
N VAL A 116 6.51 -25.77 4.11
CA VAL A 116 6.11 -25.57 5.51
C VAL A 116 5.66 -24.14 5.77
N MET A 117 6.37 -23.13 5.24
CA MET A 117 6.01 -21.72 5.43
C MET A 117 4.61 -21.41 4.85
N PHE A 118 4.27 -21.93 3.68
CA PHE A 118 2.93 -21.73 3.09
C PHE A 118 1.83 -22.36 3.96
N ARG A 119 2.05 -23.58 4.47
CA ARG A 119 1.10 -24.23 5.39
C ARG A 119 0.87 -23.42 6.67
N PHE A 120 1.92 -22.80 7.19
CA PHE A 120 1.86 -22.05 8.44
C PHE A 120 1.04 -20.77 8.37
N LEU A 121 0.84 -20.19 7.19
CA LEU A 121 0.01 -18.99 7.06
C LEU A 121 -1.44 -19.19 7.55
N GLU A 122 -1.95 -20.42 7.52
CA GLU A 122 -3.32 -20.75 7.91
C GLU A 122 -3.50 -21.09 9.40
N ILE A 123 -2.45 -21.63 10.03
CA ILE A 123 -2.55 -22.27 11.36
C ILE A 123 -1.77 -21.56 12.46
N GLU A 124 -0.74 -20.78 12.12
CA GLU A 124 0.15 -20.17 13.11
C GLU A 124 -0.39 -18.89 13.75
N SER A 125 0.27 -18.47 14.82
CA SER A 125 0.07 -17.19 15.48
C SER A 125 0.57 -16.01 14.63
N GLU A 126 0.02 -14.81 14.87
CA GLU A 126 0.39 -13.58 14.14
C GLU A 126 1.90 -13.37 14.03
N GLU A 127 2.64 -13.46 15.13
CA GLU A 127 4.09 -13.23 15.13
C GLU A 127 4.84 -14.22 14.23
N ASN A 128 4.47 -15.50 14.30
CA ASN A 128 5.09 -16.57 13.52
C ASN A 128 4.77 -16.44 12.03
N VAL A 129 3.52 -16.10 11.69
CA VAL A 129 3.09 -15.87 10.30
C VAL A 129 3.87 -14.71 9.67
N LEU A 130 4.08 -13.60 10.41
CA LEU A 130 4.84 -12.47 9.89
C LEU A 130 6.29 -12.85 9.52
N ILE A 131 6.92 -13.75 10.29
CA ILE A 131 8.25 -14.28 9.95
C ILE A 131 8.16 -15.22 8.73
N CYS A 132 7.15 -16.09 8.67
CA CYS A 132 6.92 -16.98 7.53
C CYS A 132 6.78 -16.18 6.21
N LEU A 133 6.03 -15.07 6.23
CA LEU A 133 5.89 -14.19 5.07
C LEU A 133 7.24 -13.61 4.61
N ARG A 134 8.10 -13.19 5.53
CA ARG A 134 9.46 -12.69 5.20
C ARG A 134 10.32 -13.78 4.58
N ILE A 135 10.31 -14.99 5.15
CA ILE A 135 11.02 -16.15 4.59
C ILE A 135 10.54 -16.45 3.17
N ILE A 136 9.21 -16.48 2.95
CA ILE A 136 8.62 -16.71 1.61
C ILE A 136 9.11 -15.66 0.62
N ILE A 137 9.07 -14.37 0.99
CA ILE A 137 9.51 -13.26 0.13
C ILE A 137 10.98 -13.45 -0.25
N GLU A 138 11.85 -13.67 0.73
CA GLU A 138 13.30 -13.71 0.51
C GLU A 138 13.71 -14.92 -0.35
N LEU A 139 13.18 -16.11 -0.06
CA LEU A 139 13.46 -17.32 -0.85
C LEU A 139 12.94 -17.20 -2.28
N HIS A 140 11.77 -16.61 -2.52
CA HIS A 140 11.26 -16.42 -3.87
C HIS A 140 12.03 -15.35 -4.65
N LYS A 141 12.46 -14.27 -3.99
CA LYS A 141 13.28 -13.23 -4.62
C LYS A 141 14.64 -13.78 -5.06
N GLN A 142 15.29 -14.55 -4.20
CA GLN A 142 16.64 -15.06 -4.45
C GLN A 142 16.64 -16.25 -5.40
N PHE A 143 15.82 -17.26 -5.13
CA PHE A 143 15.91 -18.53 -5.85
C PHE A 143 14.98 -18.64 -7.06
N ARG A 144 13.93 -17.80 -7.13
CA ARG A 144 12.91 -17.80 -8.19
C ARG A 144 12.44 -19.22 -8.55
N PRO A 145 11.88 -19.97 -7.59
CA PRO A 145 11.50 -21.36 -7.80
C PRO A 145 10.45 -21.48 -8.92
N LEU A 146 10.36 -22.65 -9.55
CA LEU A 146 9.30 -22.94 -10.52
C LEU A 146 7.94 -22.89 -9.84
N ILE A 147 6.89 -22.61 -10.62
CA ILE A 147 5.52 -22.58 -10.11
C ILE A 147 5.14 -23.95 -9.54
N SER A 148 4.47 -23.94 -8.38
CA SER A 148 4.00 -25.11 -7.66
C SER A 148 2.52 -24.99 -7.32
N GLN A 149 1.89 -26.10 -6.95
CA GLN A 149 0.50 -26.09 -6.48
C GLN A 149 0.31 -25.26 -5.20
N GLU A 150 1.35 -25.14 -4.37
CA GLU A 150 1.32 -24.36 -3.12
C GLU A 150 1.09 -22.87 -3.39
N ILE A 151 1.61 -22.34 -4.50
CA ILE A 151 1.38 -20.95 -4.90
C ILE A 151 -0.10 -20.72 -5.24
N HIS A 152 -0.75 -21.69 -5.91
CA HIS A 152 -2.19 -21.59 -6.19
C HIS A 152 -3.01 -21.64 -4.91
N HIS A 153 -2.72 -22.58 -4.00
CA HIS A 153 -3.37 -22.65 -2.69
C HIS A 153 -3.18 -21.37 -1.89
N PHE A 154 -1.97 -20.80 -1.89
CA PHE A 154 -1.70 -19.51 -1.25
C PHE A 154 -2.60 -18.40 -1.82
N LEU A 155 -2.70 -18.27 -3.15
CA LEU A 155 -3.55 -17.25 -3.76
C LEU A 155 -5.03 -17.45 -3.39
N ASP A 156 -5.52 -18.69 -3.37
CA ASP A 156 -6.88 -19.00 -2.93
C ASP A 156 -7.11 -18.67 -1.44
N PHE A 157 -6.13 -18.95 -0.58
CA PHE A 157 -6.13 -18.55 0.82
C PHE A 157 -6.23 -17.03 0.99
N VAL A 158 -5.40 -16.25 0.27
CA VAL A 158 -5.46 -14.79 0.34
C VAL A 158 -6.82 -14.28 -0.16
N LYS A 159 -7.36 -14.84 -1.25
CA LYS A 159 -8.73 -14.50 -1.71
C LYS A 159 -9.76 -14.79 -0.62
N GLN A 160 -9.63 -15.90 0.10
CA GLN A 160 -10.53 -16.26 1.18
C GLN A 160 -10.46 -15.27 2.36
N ILE A 161 -9.25 -14.81 2.74
CA ILE A 161 -9.11 -13.76 3.76
C ILE A 161 -9.87 -12.49 3.35
N TYR A 162 -9.69 -12.02 2.11
CA TYR A 162 -10.42 -10.84 1.63
C TYR A 162 -11.94 -11.02 1.59
N LYS A 163 -12.43 -12.23 1.28
CA LYS A 163 -13.87 -12.55 1.30
C LYS A 163 -14.45 -12.55 2.71
N GLU A 164 -13.68 -13.00 3.71
CA GLU A 164 -14.11 -13.08 5.10
C GLU A 164 -13.88 -11.78 5.87
N LEU A 165 -13.06 -10.87 5.35
CA LEU A 165 -12.73 -9.58 5.98
C LEU A 165 -13.96 -8.78 6.45
N PRO A 166 -15.08 -8.66 5.70
CA PRO A 166 -16.26 -7.96 6.20
C PRO A 166 -16.81 -8.54 7.51
N LYS A 167 -16.75 -9.88 7.68
CA LYS A 167 -17.17 -10.54 8.92
C LYS A 167 -16.19 -10.27 10.06
N VAL A 168 -14.89 -10.26 9.76
CA VAL A 168 -13.82 -9.92 10.73
C VAL A 168 -13.98 -8.47 11.22
N VAL A 169 -14.20 -7.51 10.31
CA VAL A 169 -14.47 -6.10 10.64
C VAL A 169 -15.72 -5.97 11.50
N THR A 170 -16.80 -6.68 11.14
CA THR A 170 -18.03 -6.72 11.93
C THR A 170 -17.77 -7.24 13.34
N ARG A 171 -17.01 -8.32 13.49
CA ARG A 171 -16.67 -8.92 14.79
C ARG A 171 -15.83 -7.99 15.66
N TYR A 172 -14.85 -7.29 15.08
CA TYR A 172 -13.91 -6.49 15.86
C TYR A 172 -14.41 -5.09 16.18
N PHE A 173 -15.21 -4.48 15.30
CA PHE A 173 -15.60 -3.07 15.46
C PHE A 173 -17.10 -2.89 15.65
N GLU A 174 -17.93 -3.56 14.86
CA GLU A 174 -19.39 -3.36 14.92
C GLU A 174 -20.03 -4.10 16.10
N ASN A 175 -19.62 -5.34 16.35
CA ASN A 175 -20.12 -6.22 17.40
C ASN A 175 -18.97 -6.80 18.26
N PRO A 176 -18.18 -5.93 18.94
CA PRO A 176 -17.05 -6.38 19.75
C PRO A 176 -17.54 -7.25 20.92
N GLN A 177 -16.94 -8.43 21.06
CA GLN A 177 -17.24 -9.36 22.15
C GLN A 177 -16.57 -8.88 23.45
N VAL A 178 -17.31 -8.95 24.57
CA VAL A 178 -16.75 -8.67 25.90
C VAL A 178 -15.94 -9.89 26.34
N ILE A 179 -14.68 -9.66 26.73
CA ILE A 179 -13.85 -10.69 27.35
C ILE A 179 -14.32 -10.86 28.79
N ALA A 180 -14.73 -12.07 29.17
CA ALA A 180 -15.18 -12.36 30.53
C ALA A 180 -14.04 -12.17 31.54
N GLU A 181 -14.35 -11.57 32.70
CA GLU A 181 -13.37 -11.34 33.76
C GLU A 181 -12.73 -12.65 34.23
N ASN A 182 -11.43 -12.61 34.54
CA ASN A 182 -10.65 -13.79 34.96
C ASN A 182 -10.69 -14.98 33.98
N THR A 183 -10.85 -14.72 32.68
CA THR A 183 -10.74 -15.77 31.65
C THR A 183 -9.68 -15.43 30.61
N VAL A 184 -9.05 -16.46 30.04
CA VAL A 184 -8.16 -16.32 28.89
C VAL A 184 -9.01 -16.46 27.61
N PRO A 185 -9.16 -15.41 26.80
CA PRO A 185 -9.95 -15.48 25.57
C PRO A 185 -9.30 -16.41 24.54
N SER A 186 -10.14 -17.00 23.68
CA SER A 186 -9.65 -17.79 22.54
C SER A 186 -8.85 -16.89 21.57
N PRO A 187 -7.79 -17.40 20.92
CA PRO A 187 -6.99 -16.65 19.93
C PRO A 187 -7.81 -16.14 18.74
N GLU A 188 -8.98 -16.71 18.50
CA GLU A 188 -9.89 -16.29 17.44
C GLU A 188 -10.74 -15.08 17.84
N MET A 189 -10.90 -14.81 19.14
CA MET A 189 -11.66 -13.68 19.66
C MET A 189 -10.90 -12.37 19.59
N VAL A 190 -9.58 -12.42 19.65
CA VAL A 190 -8.71 -11.24 19.66
C VAL A 190 -8.24 -10.93 18.25
N GLY A 191 -8.29 -9.65 17.86
CA GLY A 191 -7.78 -9.16 16.57
C GLY A 191 -6.35 -8.62 16.60
N MET A 192 -5.78 -8.52 17.81
CA MET A 192 -4.43 -8.05 18.08
C MET A 192 -3.92 -8.67 19.38
N ILE A 193 -2.61 -8.55 19.62
CA ILE A 193 -2.00 -9.00 20.87
C ILE A 193 -2.69 -8.33 22.06
N THR A 194 -3.24 -9.14 22.96
CA THR A 194 -4.08 -8.68 24.07
C THR A 194 -3.61 -9.28 25.38
N SER A 195 -3.33 -8.44 26.38
CA SER A 195 -2.98 -8.89 27.73
C SER A 195 -4.19 -8.86 28.66
N VAL A 196 -4.39 -9.94 29.42
CA VAL A 196 -5.47 -10.07 30.42
C VAL A 196 -4.89 -10.49 31.77
N LEU A 197 -5.51 -10.02 32.85
CA LEU A 197 -5.19 -10.41 34.21
C LEU A 197 -6.16 -11.50 34.68
N VAL A 198 -5.62 -12.61 35.18
CA VAL A 198 -6.40 -13.75 35.67
C VAL A 198 -5.97 -14.07 37.09
N LYS A 199 -6.92 -14.11 38.03
CA LYS A 199 -6.71 -14.60 39.40
C LYS A 199 -6.52 -16.11 39.40
N THR A 200 -5.50 -16.60 40.10
CA THR A 200 -5.21 -18.03 40.26
C THR A 200 -6.29 -18.76 41.08
N ALA A 201 -6.93 -18.07 42.02
CA ALA A 201 -8.04 -18.54 42.83
C ALA A 201 -9.11 -17.42 42.92
N PRO A 202 -10.09 -17.39 42.00
CA PRO A 202 -11.03 -16.29 41.87
C PRO A 202 -11.94 -16.06 43.10
N GLU A 203 -12.06 -17.06 43.98
CA GLU A 203 -12.85 -16.98 45.22
C GLU A 203 -12.15 -16.25 46.38
N HIS A 204 -10.83 -16.03 46.30
CA HIS A 204 -10.06 -15.35 47.35
C HIS A 204 -9.68 -13.92 46.94
N GLU A 205 -9.96 -12.93 47.80
CA GLU A 205 -9.64 -11.51 47.51
C GLU A 205 -8.13 -11.27 47.37
N ASP A 206 -7.31 -11.96 48.17
CA ASP A 206 -5.83 -11.89 48.16
C ASP A 206 -5.16 -12.84 47.14
N SER A 207 -5.92 -13.37 46.18
CA SER A 207 -5.36 -14.31 45.19
C SER A 207 -4.35 -13.64 44.25
N GLU A 208 -3.22 -14.32 44.03
CA GLU A 208 -2.20 -13.92 43.08
C GLU A 208 -2.79 -13.79 41.66
N THR A 209 -2.60 -12.62 41.04
CA THR A 209 -2.98 -12.35 39.65
C THR A 209 -1.83 -12.66 38.71
N ARG A 210 -2.12 -13.37 37.62
CA ARG A 210 -1.18 -13.63 36.53
C ARG A 210 -1.62 -12.91 35.28
N THR A 211 -0.66 -12.28 34.60
CA THR A 211 -0.88 -11.65 33.30
C THR A 211 -0.65 -12.69 32.20
N HIS A 212 -1.65 -12.88 31.35
CA HIS A 212 -1.58 -13.72 30.16
C HIS A 212 -1.61 -12.84 28.92
N THR A 213 -0.71 -13.07 27.96
CA THR A 213 -0.69 -12.30 26.70
C THR A 213 -1.01 -13.19 25.52
N ILE A 214 -2.19 -12.95 24.94
CA ILE A 214 -2.76 -13.75 23.86
C ILE A 214 -2.35 -13.13 22.52
N ILE A 215 -1.77 -13.94 21.66
CA ILE A 215 -1.42 -13.62 20.28
C ILE A 215 -2.56 -14.12 19.38
N PRO A 216 -3.12 -13.28 18.50
CA PRO A 216 -4.19 -13.71 17.61
C PRO A 216 -3.71 -14.76 16.59
N ARG A 217 -4.66 -15.51 16.04
CA ARG A 217 -4.38 -16.36 14.87
C ARG A 217 -4.00 -15.49 13.67
N GLY A 218 -2.93 -15.83 12.96
CA GLY A 218 -2.40 -15.01 11.86
C GLY A 218 -3.41 -14.76 10.73
N SER A 219 -4.25 -15.73 10.41
CA SER A 219 -5.31 -15.59 9.39
C SER A 219 -6.40 -14.57 9.75
N LEU A 220 -6.47 -14.15 11.02
CA LEU A 220 -7.43 -13.17 11.53
C LEU A 220 -6.77 -11.82 11.89
N SER A 221 -5.45 -11.71 11.66
CA SER A 221 -4.66 -10.52 11.95
C SER A 221 -4.72 -9.51 10.80
N LEU A 222 -5.05 -8.27 11.13
CA LEU A 222 -5.03 -7.17 10.16
C LEU A 222 -3.60 -6.76 9.77
N LYS A 223 -2.61 -7.02 10.64
CA LYS A 223 -1.19 -6.82 10.30
C LYS A 223 -0.71 -7.82 9.26
N VAL A 224 -1.07 -9.09 9.41
CA VAL A 224 -0.78 -10.12 8.41
C VAL A 224 -1.44 -9.75 7.08
N LEU A 225 -2.71 -9.35 7.11
CA LEU A 225 -3.43 -8.89 5.90
C LEU A 225 -2.71 -7.74 5.19
N ALA A 226 -2.09 -6.81 5.93
CA ALA A 226 -1.34 -5.71 5.34
C ALA A 226 -0.08 -6.15 4.57
N GLU A 227 0.52 -7.29 4.95
CA GLU A 227 1.71 -7.84 4.30
C GLU A 227 1.37 -8.71 3.08
N LEU A 228 0.25 -9.43 3.07
CA LEU A 228 -0.14 -10.34 1.96
C LEU A 228 -0.06 -9.74 0.54
N PRO A 229 -0.47 -8.48 0.27
CA PRO A 229 -0.45 -7.95 -1.08
C PRO A 229 0.94 -7.92 -1.72
N ILE A 230 2.01 -7.72 -0.94
CA ILE A 230 3.38 -7.69 -1.49
C ILE A 230 3.80 -9.06 -2.02
N ILE A 231 3.36 -10.15 -1.37
CA ILE A 231 3.64 -11.51 -1.82
C ILE A 231 2.83 -11.82 -3.07
N VAL A 232 1.56 -11.42 -3.15
CA VAL A 232 0.76 -11.60 -4.38
C VAL A 232 1.40 -10.88 -5.56
N VAL A 233 1.90 -9.65 -5.36
CA VAL A 233 2.68 -8.92 -6.37
C VAL A 233 3.94 -9.68 -6.77
N LEU A 234 4.70 -10.20 -5.80
CA LEU A 234 5.90 -10.99 -6.07
C LEU A 234 5.58 -12.26 -6.88
N MET A 235 4.54 -13.01 -6.51
CA MET A 235 4.10 -14.19 -7.26
C MET A 235 3.71 -13.81 -8.70
N TYR A 236 3.02 -12.68 -8.88
CA TYR A 236 2.68 -12.20 -10.21
C TYR A 236 3.92 -11.81 -11.03
N GLN A 237 4.90 -11.16 -10.43
CA GLN A 237 6.16 -10.82 -11.09
C GLN A 237 6.92 -12.04 -11.60
N LEU A 238 6.92 -13.12 -10.81
CA LEU A 238 7.62 -14.36 -11.12
C LEU A 238 6.87 -15.25 -12.12
N TYR A 239 5.54 -15.35 -11.99
CA TYR A 239 4.76 -16.36 -12.70
C TYR A 239 3.78 -15.81 -13.75
N LYS A 240 3.56 -14.50 -13.81
CA LYS A 240 2.78 -13.74 -14.80
C LYS A 240 1.62 -14.53 -15.42
N LEU A 241 1.82 -15.08 -16.63
CA LEU A 241 0.80 -15.75 -17.43
C LEU A 241 0.13 -16.92 -16.70
N SER A 242 0.87 -17.67 -15.88
CA SER A 242 0.35 -18.83 -15.15
C SER A 242 -0.67 -18.48 -14.08
N ILE A 243 -0.63 -17.25 -13.55
CA ILE A 243 -1.54 -16.79 -12.50
C ILE A 243 -2.36 -15.56 -12.88
N HIS A 244 -2.31 -15.13 -14.15
CA HIS A 244 -2.96 -13.91 -14.62
C HIS A 244 -4.46 -13.91 -14.34
N ASN A 245 -5.15 -14.98 -14.71
CA ASN A 245 -6.59 -15.10 -14.47
C ASN A 245 -6.91 -15.10 -12.96
N VAL A 246 -6.11 -15.79 -12.15
CA VAL A 246 -6.29 -15.86 -10.69
C VAL A 246 -6.10 -14.48 -10.05
N VAL A 247 -5.10 -13.71 -10.49
CA VAL A 247 -4.84 -12.36 -9.97
C VAL A 247 -5.93 -11.37 -10.39
N SER A 248 -6.55 -11.57 -11.56
CA SER A 248 -7.69 -10.73 -11.99
C SER A 248 -8.88 -10.80 -11.01
N GLU A 249 -9.10 -11.95 -10.34
CA GLU A 249 -10.16 -12.12 -9.35
C GLU A 249 -9.94 -11.31 -8.06
N PHE A 250 -8.72 -10.80 -7.83
CA PHE A 250 -8.47 -9.91 -6.70
C PHE A 250 -9.04 -8.51 -6.92
N VAL A 251 -9.24 -8.06 -8.18
CA VAL A 251 -9.71 -6.70 -8.45
C VAL A 251 -11.04 -6.40 -7.73
N PRO A 252 -12.10 -7.22 -7.86
CA PRO A 252 -13.34 -6.99 -7.10
C PRO A 252 -13.15 -7.08 -5.58
N LEU A 253 -12.28 -7.97 -5.09
CA LEU A 253 -12.01 -8.13 -3.66
C LEU A 253 -11.31 -6.90 -3.07
N ILE A 254 -10.36 -6.32 -3.80
CA ILE A 254 -9.70 -5.06 -3.45
C ILE A 254 -10.74 -3.94 -3.39
N MET A 255 -11.60 -3.81 -4.40
CA MET A 255 -12.64 -2.77 -4.45
C MET A 255 -13.60 -2.86 -3.27
N ASN A 256 -14.05 -4.06 -2.93
CA ASN A 256 -14.87 -4.30 -1.75
C ASN A 256 -14.11 -3.90 -0.47
N THR A 257 -12.84 -4.28 -0.37
CA THR A 257 -11.99 -4.04 0.81
C THR A 257 -11.76 -2.55 1.06
N ILE A 258 -11.39 -1.76 0.05
CA ILE A 258 -11.18 -0.31 0.20
C ILE A 258 -12.49 0.45 0.47
N MET A 259 -13.63 -0.14 0.11
CA MET A 259 -14.96 0.40 0.38
C MET A 259 -15.51 0.02 1.76
N LEU A 260 -14.92 -0.95 2.46
CA LEU A 260 -15.31 -1.30 3.83
C LEU A 260 -15.06 -0.13 4.77
N GLN A 261 -16.05 0.21 5.58
CA GLN A 261 -15.98 1.30 6.55
C GLN A 261 -16.50 0.81 7.89
N VAL A 262 -15.86 1.28 8.97
CA VAL A 262 -16.38 1.11 10.33
C VAL A 262 -17.40 2.22 10.61
N SER A 263 -18.56 1.83 11.14
CA SER A 263 -19.65 2.77 11.40
C SER A 263 -19.21 3.87 12.39
N PRO A 264 -19.74 5.10 12.27
CA PRO A 264 -19.47 6.15 13.24
C PRO A 264 -19.88 5.77 14.68
N GLN A 265 -20.91 4.93 14.81
CA GLN A 265 -21.39 4.41 16.10
C GLN A 265 -20.36 3.45 16.72
N ALA A 266 -19.85 2.50 15.95
CA ALA A 266 -18.78 1.59 16.38
C ALA A 266 -17.52 2.36 16.82
N ARG A 267 -17.15 3.44 16.12
CA ARG A 267 -15.99 4.29 16.49
C ARG A 267 -16.16 5.03 17.81
N GLN A 268 -17.38 5.21 18.28
CA GLN A 268 -17.69 5.85 19.58
C GLN A 268 -17.92 4.82 20.70
N HIS A 269 -17.94 3.52 20.36
CA HIS A 269 -18.20 2.45 21.32
C HIS A 269 -17.06 2.34 22.35
N LYS A 270 -17.37 1.99 23.60
CA LYS A 270 -16.38 1.90 24.70
C LYS A 270 -15.28 0.87 24.43
N LEU A 271 -15.60 -0.21 23.72
CA LEU A 271 -14.65 -1.26 23.34
C LEU A 271 -13.91 -0.99 22.02
N PHE A 272 -14.08 0.21 21.43
CA PHE A 272 -13.39 0.56 20.20
C PHE A 272 -11.89 0.61 20.41
N ASN A 273 -11.17 -0.23 19.67
CA ASN A 273 -9.72 -0.29 19.72
C ASN A 273 -9.10 0.54 18.59
N LYS A 274 -8.46 1.66 18.97
CA LYS A 274 -7.83 2.60 18.03
C LYS A 274 -6.63 1.99 17.30
N GLU A 275 -5.85 1.15 17.98
CA GLU A 275 -4.66 0.52 17.38
C GLU A 275 -5.08 -0.51 16.34
N LEU A 276 -6.06 -1.36 16.67
CA LEU A 276 -6.62 -2.32 15.72
C LEU A 276 -7.26 -1.62 14.51
N TYR A 277 -7.91 -0.47 14.72
CA TYR A 277 -8.44 0.35 13.63
C TYR A 277 -7.33 0.95 12.75
N ALA A 278 -6.19 1.36 13.34
CA ALA A 278 -5.03 1.80 12.57
C ALA A 278 -4.46 0.66 11.70
N ASP A 279 -4.38 -0.56 12.25
CA ASP A 279 -3.96 -1.76 11.49
C ASP A 279 -4.95 -2.07 10.35
N PHE A 280 -6.26 -1.90 10.57
CA PHE A 280 -7.28 -2.03 9.53
C PHE A 280 -7.04 -1.05 8.37
N ILE A 281 -6.84 0.24 8.69
CA ILE A 281 -6.59 1.28 7.70
C ILE A 281 -5.27 1.01 6.96
N ALA A 282 -4.23 0.57 7.66
CA ALA A 282 -2.96 0.16 7.04
C ALA A 282 -3.17 -0.97 6.03
N ALA A 283 -3.93 -2.00 6.39
CA ALA A 283 -4.26 -3.12 5.50
C ALA A 283 -5.04 -2.66 4.24
N GLN A 284 -6.00 -1.74 4.39
CA GLN A 284 -6.70 -1.16 3.24
C GLN A 284 -5.77 -0.37 2.32
N ILE A 285 -4.85 0.43 2.89
CA ILE A 285 -3.88 1.22 2.12
C ILE A 285 -2.88 0.31 1.38
N LYS A 286 -2.39 -0.76 2.02
CA LYS A 286 -1.54 -1.76 1.36
C LYS A 286 -2.29 -2.51 0.24
N THR A 287 -3.56 -2.81 0.46
CA THR A 287 -4.44 -3.41 -0.57
C THR A 287 -4.67 -2.46 -1.75
N LEU A 288 -4.86 -1.16 -1.50
CA LEU A 288 -4.93 -0.15 -2.56
C LEU A 288 -3.59 0.00 -3.30
N SER A 289 -2.46 -0.09 -2.58
CA SER A 289 -1.12 -0.08 -3.18
C SER A 289 -0.91 -1.27 -4.11
N PHE A 290 -1.47 -2.44 -3.76
CA PHE A 290 -1.49 -3.60 -4.66
C PHE A 290 -2.31 -3.33 -5.92
N LEU A 291 -3.50 -2.72 -5.82
CA LEU A 291 -4.24 -2.28 -7.00
C LEU A 291 -3.42 -1.33 -7.88
N ALA A 292 -2.74 -0.35 -7.27
CA ALA A 292 -1.89 0.60 -7.98
C ALA A 292 -0.77 -0.08 -8.79
N TYR A 293 -0.28 -1.23 -8.32
CA TYR A 293 0.71 -2.02 -9.04
C TYR A 293 0.12 -2.74 -10.27
N ILE A 294 -1.06 -3.35 -10.14
CA ILE A 294 -1.67 -4.17 -11.20
C ILE A 294 -2.60 -3.39 -12.14
N ILE A 295 -2.87 -2.12 -11.88
CA ILE A 295 -3.87 -1.32 -12.61
C ILE A 295 -3.64 -1.28 -14.13
N ARG A 296 -2.37 -1.19 -14.57
CA ARG A 296 -2.01 -1.21 -16.00
C ARG A 296 -2.34 -2.52 -16.70
N ILE A 297 -2.38 -3.59 -15.93
CA ILE A 297 -2.51 -4.96 -16.43
C ILE A 297 -3.98 -5.28 -16.63
N TYR A 298 -4.83 -4.84 -15.69
CA TYR A 298 -6.26 -5.13 -15.68
C TYR A 298 -7.11 -3.88 -15.94
N GLN A 299 -6.64 -2.98 -16.80
CA GLN A 299 -7.24 -1.66 -17.03
C GLN A 299 -8.74 -1.72 -17.31
N ASP A 300 -9.19 -2.58 -18.22
CA ASP A 300 -10.61 -2.71 -18.57
C ASP A 300 -11.47 -3.18 -17.38
N LEU A 301 -10.94 -4.09 -16.57
CA LEU A 301 -11.62 -4.61 -15.40
C LEU A 301 -11.69 -3.55 -14.29
N VAL A 302 -10.57 -2.88 -14.00
CA VAL A 302 -10.53 -1.79 -13.02
C VAL A 302 -11.42 -0.63 -13.44
N GLY A 303 -11.49 -0.34 -14.75
CA GLY A 303 -12.35 0.68 -15.32
C GLY A 303 -13.82 0.53 -14.96
N LYS A 304 -14.32 -0.71 -14.78
CA LYS A 304 -15.69 -1.03 -14.35
C LYS A 304 -15.97 -0.63 -12.89
N TYR A 305 -14.94 -0.58 -12.05
CA TYR A 305 -15.03 -0.24 -10.63
C TYR A 305 -14.47 1.16 -10.30
N SER A 306 -14.14 1.96 -11.31
CA SER A 306 -13.53 3.29 -11.14
C SER A 306 -14.24 4.20 -10.12
N GLN A 307 -15.57 4.23 -10.11
CA GLN A 307 -16.34 5.02 -9.13
C GLN A 307 -16.17 4.53 -7.70
N GLN A 308 -16.16 3.20 -7.49
CA GLN A 308 -15.92 2.61 -6.17
C GLN A 308 -14.48 2.85 -5.72
N MET A 309 -13.52 2.74 -6.64
CA MET A 309 -12.11 3.02 -6.36
C MET A 309 -11.89 4.44 -5.85
N VAL A 310 -12.44 5.43 -6.56
CA VAL A 310 -12.33 6.85 -6.18
C VAL A 310 -13.00 7.08 -4.83
N LYS A 311 -14.22 6.58 -4.65
CA LYS A 311 -14.95 6.70 -3.38
C LYS A 311 -14.19 6.07 -2.21
N GLY A 312 -13.67 4.85 -2.37
CA GLY A 312 -12.87 4.17 -1.35
C GLY A 312 -11.60 4.93 -1.00
N MET A 313 -10.88 5.45 -2.01
CA MET A 313 -9.68 6.26 -1.80
C MET A 313 -9.96 7.55 -1.01
N LEU A 314 -11.06 8.25 -1.34
CA LEU A 314 -11.48 9.45 -0.59
C LEU A 314 -11.88 9.11 0.85
N GLN A 315 -12.62 8.01 1.04
CA GLN A 315 -13.00 7.55 2.37
C GLN A 315 -11.78 7.20 3.22
N LEU A 316 -10.78 6.51 2.65
CA LEU A 316 -9.52 6.22 3.34
C LEU A 316 -8.79 7.51 3.75
N LEU A 317 -8.77 8.53 2.88
CA LEU A 317 -8.14 9.81 3.17
C LEU A 317 -8.85 10.57 4.30
N SER A 318 -10.18 10.52 4.34
CA SER A 318 -10.98 11.12 5.42
C SER A 318 -10.91 10.35 6.73
N ASN A 319 -10.86 9.02 6.68
CA ASN A 319 -10.96 8.14 7.86
C ASN A 319 -9.59 7.69 8.42
N CYS A 320 -8.47 8.11 7.80
CA CYS A 320 -7.13 7.81 8.27
C CYS A 320 -6.84 8.51 9.62
N PRO A 321 -6.48 7.77 10.69
CA PRO A 321 -6.28 8.32 12.04
C PRO A 321 -5.22 9.44 12.09
N PRO A 322 -5.48 10.62 12.73
CA PRO A 322 -4.57 11.78 12.80
C PRO A 322 -3.12 11.40 13.14
N GLU A 323 -2.96 10.46 14.07
CA GLU A 323 -1.69 9.99 14.64
C GLU A 323 -0.82 9.21 13.64
N THR A 324 -1.40 8.69 12.56
CA THR A 324 -0.72 7.81 11.59
C THR A 324 -0.27 8.55 10.33
N ALA A 325 0.58 9.57 10.49
CA ALA A 325 1.08 10.38 9.36
C ALA A 325 1.76 9.55 8.26
N HIS A 326 2.46 8.47 8.64
CA HIS A 326 3.11 7.57 7.69
C HIS A 326 2.10 6.83 6.78
N LEU A 327 0.94 6.43 7.29
CA LEU A 327 -0.12 5.77 6.50
C LEU A 327 -0.69 6.73 5.46
N ARG A 328 -0.93 8.01 5.82
CA ARG A 328 -1.35 9.02 4.84
C ARG A 328 -0.34 9.19 3.71
N LYS A 329 0.95 9.22 4.04
CA LYS A 329 2.01 9.31 3.03
C LYS A 329 1.95 8.13 2.07
N GLU A 330 1.81 6.90 2.57
CA GLU A 330 1.66 5.71 1.71
C GLU A 330 0.40 5.77 0.83
N LEU A 331 -0.74 6.19 1.41
CA LEU A 331 -1.99 6.36 0.69
C LEU A 331 -1.86 7.39 -0.45
N LEU A 332 -1.20 8.51 -0.21
CA LEU A 332 -0.94 9.53 -1.24
C LEU A 332 -0.02 9.01 -2.35
N ILE A 333 0.97 8.17 -2.01
CA ILE A 333 1.83 7.51 -3.01
C ILE A 333 0.99 6.58 -3.90
N ALA A 334 0.15 5.72 -3.29
CA ALA A 334 -0.74 4.82 -4.03
C ALA A 334 -1.73 5.60 -4.91
N ALA A 335 -2.35 6.65 -4.36
CA ALA A 335 -3.24 7.54 -5.09
C ALA A 335 -2.54 8.18 -6.30
N LYS A 336 -1.34 8.73 -6.10
CA LYS A 336 -0.52 9.30 -7.19
C LYS A 336 -0.29 8.28 -8.30
N HIS A 337 0.09 7.05 -7.96
CA HIS A 337 0.32 6.00 -8.95
C HIS A 337 -0.95 5.67 -9.74
N ILE A 338 -2.08 5.50 -9.06
CA ILE A 338 -3.38 5.23 -9.71
C ILE A 338 -3.76 6.39 -10.66
N LEU A 339 -3.71 7.63 -10.16
CA LEU A 339 -4.09 8.82 -10.92
C LEU A 339 -3.17 9.05 -12.14
N THR A 340 -1.88 8.76 -12.01
CA THR A 340 -0.90 8.91 -13.11
C THR A 340 -1.11 7.88 -14.22
N THR A 341 -1.59 6.70 -13.85
CA THR A 341 -1.58 5.53 -14.71
C THR A 341 -2.83 5.39 -15.58
N ASP A 342 -3.98 5.86 -15.10
CA ASP A 342 -5.28 5.50 -15.70
C ASP A 342 -6.14 6.69 -16.16
N LEU A 343 -5.67 7.93 -16.01
CA LEU A 343 -6.52 9.12 -16.23
C LEU A 343 -6.02 10.08 -17.32
N ARG A 344 -5.00 9.72 -18.10
CA ARG A 344 -4.67 10.49 -19.32
C ARG A 344 -5.69 10.28 -20.45
N SER A 345 -6.43 9.17 -20.48
CA SER A 345 -7.56 8.96 -21.40
C SER A 345 -8.92 9.35 -20.80
N ARG A 346 -8.94 9.70 -19.51
CA ARG A 346 -10.10 10.14 -18.72
C ARG A 346 -9.72 11.33 -17.85
N GLU A 347 -9.13 12.35 -18.46
CA GLU A 347 -8.74 13.61 -17.81
C GLU A 347 -9.86 14.18 -16.90
N PRO A 348 -11.17 14.15 -17.28
CA PRO A 348 -12.24 14.61 -16.41
C PRO A 348 -12.32 13.93 -15.04
N LEU A 349 -12.03 12.63 -14.97
CA LEU A 349 -12.14 11.85 -13.74
C LEU A 349 -10.93 12.06 -12.82
N ALA A 350 -9.74 12.34 -13.36
CA ALA A 350 -8.58 12.77 -12.56
C ALA A 350 -8.83 14.11 -11.89
N TYR A 351 -9.30 15.08 -12.68
CA TYR A 351 -9.58 16.41 -12.15
C TYR A 351 -10.71 16.36 -11.12
N SER A 352 -11.77 15.57 -11.33
CA SER A 352 -12.84 15.42 -10.34
C SER A 352 -12.34 14.70 -9.08
N THR A 353 -11.56 13.63 -9.20
CA THR A 353 -11.03 12.89 -8.05
C THR A 353 -10.07 13.75 -7.23
N LEU A 354 -9.19 14.51 -7.89
CA LEU A 354 -8.29 15.43 -7.21
C LEU A 354 -9.05 16.57 -6.55
N ALA A 355 -10.11 17.07 -7.18
CA ALA A 355 -10.95 18.11 -6.60
C ALA A 355 -11.70 17.60 -5.38
N ASP A 356 -12.28 16.40 -5.48
CA ASP A 356 -12.94 15.74 -4.35
C ASP A 356 -11.94 15.51 -3.22
N LEU A 357 -10.71 15.08 -3.53
CA LEU A 357 -9.66 14.93 -2.53
C LEU A 357 -9.37 16.25 -1.83
N VAL A 358 -8.98 17.28 -2.58
CA VAL A 358 -8.68 18.61 -2.03
C VAL A 358 -9.85 19.14 -1.22
N HIS A 359 -11.08 18.96 -1.69
CA HIS A 359 -12.27 19.34 -0.95
C HIS A 359 -12.35 18.64 0.40
N HIS A 360 -12.24 17.31 0.46
CA HIS A 360 -12.41 16.56 1.69
C HIS A 360 -11.28 16.78 2.70
N VAL A 361 -10.03 16.95 2.25
CA VAL A 361 -8.88 17.10 3.16
C VAL A 361 -8.52 18.56 3.46
N ARG A 362 -9.24 19.55 2.89
CA ARG A 362 -8.90 20.99 2.97
C ARG A 362 -8.57 21.50 4.37
N GLN A 363 -9.29 21.04 5.40
CA GLN A 363 -9.11 21.49 6.78
C GLN A 363 -7.76 21.06 7.39
N ASN A 364 -7.17 20.01 6.84
CA ASN A 364 -5.91 19.41 7.29
C ASN A 364 -4.71 19.85 6.45
N LEU A 365 -4.92 20.61 5.37
CA LEU A 365 -3.84 21.08 4.51
C LEU A 365 -3.24 22.41 5.03
N PRO A 366 -1.92 22.60 4.96
CA PRO A 366 -1.29 23.90 5.21
C PRO A 366 -1.62 24.89 4.09
N LEU A 367 -1.49 26.20 4.35
CA LEU A 367 -1.85 27.25 3.39
C LEU A 367 -1.06 27.15 2.06
N THR A 368 0.18 26.63 2.10
CA THR A 368 1.01 26.40 0.91
C THR A 368 0.40 25.39 -0.05
N ASP A 369 -0.15 24.30 0.47
CA ASP A 369 -0.74 23.23 -0.34
C ASP A 369 -2.10 23.64 -0.88
N LEU A 370 -2.87 24.41 -0.11
CA LEU A 370 -4.09 25.06 -0.58
C LEU A 370 -3.80 26.03 -1.73
N SER A 371 -2.72 26.81 -1.64
CA SER A 371 -2.28 27.71 -2.73
C SER A 371 -1.94 26.93 -4.01
N LEU A 372 -1.20 25.82 -3.90
CA LEU A 372 -0.90 24.96 -5.04
C LEU A 372 -2.16 24.35 -5.67
N ALA A 373 -3.12 23.91 -4.83
CA ALA A 373 -4.40 23.44 -5.33
C ALA A 373 -5.15 24.53 -6.09
N VAL A 374 -5.22 25.75 -5.53
CA VAL A 374 -5.83 26.91 -6.19
C VAL A 374 -5.18 27.18 -7.55
N GLN A 375 -3.86 27.16 -7.63
CA GLN A 375 -3.14 27.39 -8.89
C GLN A 375 -3.43 26.31 -9.94
N LEU A 376 -3.52 25.05 -9.53
CA LEU A 376 -3.82 23.94 -10.44
C LEU A 376 -5.25 24.05 -10.98
N PHE A 377 -6.24 24.25 -10.11
CA PHE A 377 -7.64 24.35 -10.53
C PHE A 377 -7.96 25.67 -11.24
N ALA A 378 -7.21 26.74 -10.98
CA ALA A 378 -7.27 27.95 -11.79
C ALA A 378 -6.86 27.69 -13.24
N LYS A 379 -5.75 26.97 -13.47
CA LYS A 379 -5.34 26.57 -14.82
C LYS A 379 -6.41 25.74 -15.53
N ASN A 380 -7.09 24.86 -14.81
CA ASN A 380 -8.18 24.06 -15.39
C ASN A 380 -9.39 24.90 -15.82
N ILE A 381 -9.65 26.03 -15.17
CA ILE A 381 -10.77 26.94 -15.53
C ILE A 381 -10.46 27.68 -16.84
N ASP A 382 -9.20 28.10 -17.00
CA ASP A 382 -8.73 28.85 -18.16
C ASP A 382 -8.39 27.95 -19.37
N ASP A 383 -8.23 26.65 -19.16
CA ASP A 383 -7.95 25.69 -20.22
C ASP A 383 -9.22 25.35 -21.03
N GLU A 384 -9.32 25.93 -22.23
CA GLU A 384 -10.42 25.69 -23.18
C GLU A 384 -10.38 24.31 -23.86
N SER A 385 -9.29 23.54 -23.70
CA SER A 385 -9.24 22.15 -24.18
C SER A 385 -10.03 21.18 -23.28
N LEU A 386 -10.30 21.59 -22.04
CA LEU A 386 -11.05 20.80 -21.06
C LEU A 386 -12.58 20.99 -21.23
N PRO A 387 -13.38 19.93 -21.05
CA PRO A 387 -14.85 20.04 -21.01
C PRO A 387 -15.36 21.07 -19.98
N SER A 388 -16.45 21.78 -20.33
CA SER A 388 -17.11 22.76 -19.47
C SER A 388 -17.54 22.21 -18.10
N SER A 389 -17.83 20.91 -18.01
CA SER A 389 -18.12 20.23 -16.74
C SER A 389 -16.92 20.24 -15.77
N ILE A 390 -15.68 20.08 -16.27
CA ILE A 390 -14.45 20.15 -15.46
C ILE A 390 -14.18 21.59 -15.03
N GLN A 391 -14.34 22.54 -15.94
CA GLN A 391 -14.20 23.97 -15.63
C GLN A 391 -15.17 24.38 -14.51
N THR A 392 -16.44 23.95 -14.63
CA THR A 392 -17.49 24.20 -13.61
C THR A 392 -17.15 23.55 -12.28
N MET A 393 -16.66 22.31 -12.29
CA MET A 393 -16.22 21.60 -11.08
C MET A 393 -15.04 22.33 -10.41
N SER A 394 -14.06 22.78 -11.20
CA SER A 394 -12.90 23.53 -10.71
C SER A 394 -13.33 24.85 -10.07
N CYS A 395 -14.29 25.57 -10.68
CA CYS A 395 -14.89 26.76 -10.09
C CYS A 395 -15.57 26.46 -8.74
N LYS A 396 -16.39 25.41 -8.66
CA LYS A 396 -17.06 25.00 -7.41
C LYS A 396 -16.06 24.66 -6.32
N LEU A 397 -14.97 23.96 -6.65
CA LEU A 397 -13.92 23.67 -5.69
C LEU A 397 -13.26 24.94 -5.16
N LEU A 398 -12.85 25.85 -6.06
CA LEU A 398 -12.26 27.13 -5.64
C LEU A 398 -13.18 27.87 -4.67
N LEU A 399 -14.49 27.99 -4.99
CA LEU A 399 -15.46 28.60 -4.08
C LEU A 399 -15.51 27.90 -2.70
N ASN A 400 -15.48 26.57 -2.67
CA ASN A 400 -15.47 25.80 -1.43
C ASN A 400 -14.18 25.92 -0.61
N LEU A 401 -13.08 26.41 -1.20
CA LEU A 401 -11.81 26.64 -0.51
C LEU A 401 -11.72 28.02 0.14
N VAL A 402 -12.59 28.98 -0.22
CA VAL A 402 -12.53 30.37 0.27
C VAL A 402 -12.54 30.45 1.79
N ASP A 403 -13.53 29.81 2.44
CA ASP A 403 -13.65 29.84 3.90
C ASP A 403 -12.45 29.15 4.59
N CYS A 404 -11.96 28.08 3.97
CA CYS A 404 -10.82 27.33 4.48
C CYS A 404 -9.52 28.16 4.41
N ILE A 405 -9.27 28.82 3.28
CA ILE A 405 -8.11 29.68 3.07
C ILE A 405 -8.16 30.87 4.03
N ARG A 406 -9.35 31.48 4.22
CA ARG A 406 -9.54 32.57 5.19
C ARG A 406 -9.16 32.10 6.60
N SER A 407 -9.76 31.00 7.06
CA SER A 407 -9.51 30.49 8.42
C SER A 407 -8.04 30.08 8.64
N LYS A 408 -7.41 29.42 7.67
CA LYS A 408 -5.98 29.04 7.74
C LYS A 408 -5.05 30.25 7.70
N SER A 409 -5.38 31.26 6.90
CA SER A 409 -4.60 32.51 6.83
C SER A 409 -4.56 33.25 8.16
N GLU A 410 -5.67 33.25 8.91
CA GLU A 410 -5.77 33.84 10.25
C GLU A 410 -4.96 33.04 11.30
N GLN A 411 -4.89 31.71 11.15
CA GLN A 411 -4.13 30.83 12.06
C GLN A 411 -2.61 30.86 11.79
N GLU A 412 -2.21 30.85 10.53
CA GLU A 412 -0.81 30.72 10.11
C GLU A 412 -0.13 32.08 9.87
N ASN A 413 -0.84 33.21 10.03
CA ASN A 413 -0.39 34.55 9.60
C ASN A 413 0.15 34.57 8.15
N GLY A 414 -0.48 33.78 7.28
CA GLY A 414 -0.05 33.61 5.89
C GLY A 414 -0.74 34.57 4.91
N ASN A 415 -0.29 34.56 3.65
CA ASN A 415 -0.80 35.43 2.58
C ASN A 415 -2.14 34.96 1.99
N GLY A 416 -3.16 34.69 2.81
CA GLY A 416 -4.48 34.28 2.31
C GLY A 416 -5.15 35.32 1.41
N ARG A 417 -4.91 36.60 1.66
CA ARG A 417 -5.42 37.71 0.82
C ARG A 417 -4.98 37.58 -0.64
N ASP A 418 -3.70 37.30 -0.89
CA ASP A 418 -3.16 37.21 -2.25
C ASP A 418 -3.75 36.02 -3.00
N ILE A 419 -3.94 34.90 -2.30
CA ILE A 419 -4.56 33.69 -2.86
C ILE A 419 -6.02 33.98 -3.25
N LEU A 420 -6.80 34.63 -2.38
CA LEU A 420 -8.19 34.98 -2.65
C LEU A 420 -8.31 36.01 -3.79
N MET A 421 -7.44 37.00 -3.84
CA MET A 421 -7.37 37.95 -4.96
C MET A 421 -7.08 37.25 -6.29
N ARG A 422 -6.17 36.27 -6.28
CA ARG A 422 -5.86 35.47 -7.46
C ARG A 422 -7.05 34.64 -7.93
N MET A 423 -7.81 34.05 -7.01
CA MET A 423 -9.04 33.31 -7.35
C MET A 423 -10.08 34.22 -8.00
N LEU A 424 -10.25 35.44 -7.47
CA LEU A 424 -11.17 36.42 -8.05
C LEU A 424 -10.74 36.83 -9.46
N GLU A 425 -9.46 37.07 -9.67
CA GLU A 425 -8.88 37.40 -10.98
C GLU A 425 -9.17 36.30 -12.02
N VAL A 426 -9.01 35.02 -11.63
CA VAL A 426 -9.32 33.87 -12.50
C VAL A 426 -10.78 33.85 -12.91
N PHE A 427 -11.72 34.12 -11.98
CA PHE A 427 -13.14 34.19 -12.35
C PHE A 427 -13.45 35.35 -13.30
N VAL A 428 -12.85 36.53 -13.07
CA VAL A 428 -13.01 37.69 -13.97
C VAL A 428 -12.46 37.38 -15.36
N LEU A 429 -11.29 36.76 -15.44
CA LEU A 429 -10.69 36.30 -16.71
C LEU A 429 -11.58 35.29 -17.42
N LYS A 430 -12.19 34.34 -16.70
CA LYS A 430 -13.12 33.38 -17.30
C LYS A 430 -14.37 34.07 -17.86
N PHE A 431 -14.98 35.00 -17.13
CA PHE A 431 -16.12 35.78 -17.63
C PHE A 431 -15.76 36.54 -18.90
N HIS A 432 -14.56 37.13 -18.94
CA HIS A 432 -14.05 37.83 -20.11
C HIS A 432 -13.86 36.90 -21.32
N THR A 433 -13.30 35.71 -21.12
CA THR A 433 -13.15 34.68 -22.16
C THR A 433 -14.52 34.21 -22.69
N ILE A 434 -15.48 33.98 -21.80
CA ILE A 434 -16.86 33.62 -22.18
C ILE A 434 -17.48 34.73 -23.03
N ALA A 435 -17.40 35.98 -22.58
CA ALA A 435 -17.96 37.13 -23.27
C ALA A 435 -17.36 37.34 -24.67
N ARG A 436 -16.03 37.20 -24.81
CA ARG A 436 -15.33 37.44 -26.07
C ARG A 436 -15.45 36.31 -27.07
N TYR A 437 -15.39 35.04 -26.64
CA TYR A 437 -15.21 33.91 -27.56
C TYR A 437 -16.44 32.99 -27.60
N GLN A 438 -16.97 32.62 -26.44
CA GLN A 438 -18.07 31.65 -26.36
C GLN A 438 -19.41 32.30 -26.73
N LEU A 439 -19.69 33.52 -26.26
CA LEU A 439 -20.94 34.26 -26.55
C LEU A 439 -21.11 34.54 -28.06
N VAL A 440 -20.02 34.95 -28.73
CA VAL A 440 -20.00 35.16 -30.18
C VAL A 440 -20.25 33.85 -30.94
N SER A 441 -19.66 32.74 -30.48
CA SER A 441 -19.84 31.42 -31.09
C SER A 441 -21.26 30.86 -30.88
N ILE A 442 -21.86 31.10 -29.71
CA ILE A 442 -23.24 30.72 -29.40
C ILE A 442 -24.20 31.51 -30.29
N PHE A 443 -24.06 32.83 -30.39
CA PHE A 443 -24.89 33.63 -31.30
C PHE A 443 -24.77 33.20 -32.76
N LYS A 444 -23.58 32.79 -33.22
CA LYS A 444 -23.38 32.22 -34.56
C LYS A 444 -24.03 30.85 -34.74
N LYS A 445 -24.14 30.04 -33.70
CA LYS A 445 -24.84 28.74 -33.72
C LYS A 445 -26.35 28.86 -33.54
N CYS A 446 -26.85 29.95 -32.96
CA CYS A 446 -28.28 30.23 -32.79
C CYS A 446 -28.91 30.94 -34.01
N LYS A 447 -28.15 31.73 -34.76
CA LYS A 447 -28.63 32.37 -36.01
C LYS A 447 -29.14 31.41 -37.11
N PRO A 448 -28.59 30.20 -37.32
CA PRO A 448 -29.10 29.26 -38.33
C PRO A 448 -30.50 28.69 -38.02
N GLN A 449 -31.00 28.83 -36.78
CA GLN A 449 -32.36 28.40 -36.42
C GLN A 449 -33.43 29.49 -36.58
N SER A 450 -33.02 30.76 -36.74
CA SER A 450 -33.97 31.87 -36.94
C SER A 450 -34.30 32.18 -38.42
N GLU A 451 -33.65 31.53 -39.39
CA GLU A 451 -33.91 31.73 -40.82
C GLU A 451 -34.77 30.63 -41.48
N MET A 452 -35.26 29.65 -40.72
CA MET A 452 -36.24 28.67 -41.20
C MET A 452 -37.67 29.09 -40.81
N GLY A 453 -38.10 30.26 -41.29
CA GLY A 453 -39.35 30.86 -40.83
C GLY A 453 -39.83 32.02 -41.69
N VAL A 454 -39.73 31.94 -43.02
CA VAL A 454 -40.52 32.79 -43.91
C VAL A 454 -41.15 31.91 -45.00
N VAL A 455 -42.47 32.02 -45.05
CA VAL A 455 -43.45 31.32 -45.87
C VAL A 455 -43.24 31.61 -47.35
N ASP A 456 -43.33 30.59 -48.20
CA ASP A 456 -43.86 30.77 -49.56
C ASP A 456 -45.02 29.80 -49.81
N THR A 457 -46.12 30.36 -50.27
CA THR A 457 -47.41 29.72 -50.48
C THR A 457 -47.58 29.37 -51.95
N GLY A 458 -47.83 28.09 -52.25
CA GLY A 458 -48.74 27.67 -53.32
C GLY A 458 -48.13 26.93 -54.52
N ALA A 459 -48.25 25.59 -54.53
CA ALA A 459 -48.97 24.83 -55.57
C ALA A 459 -48.93 23.31 -55.29
N LEU A 460 -49.97 22.61 -55.73
CA LEU A 460 -50.51 21.28 -55.36
C LEU A 460 -49.78 20.05 -56.02
N PRO A 461 -50.19 18.77 -55.76
CA PRO A 461 -49.29 17.65 -55.42
C PRO A 461 -49.15 16.54 -56.50
N GLY A 462 -48.16 15.65 -56.32
CA GLY A 462 -48.11 14.36 -57.04
C GLY A 462 -46.98 13.39 -56.62
N VAL A 463 -47.34 12.39 -55.80
CA VAL A 463 -46.97 10.93 -55.80
C VAL A 463 -45.48 10.47 -55.76
N PRO A 464 -45.13 9.37 -55.04
CA PRO A 464 -43.82 9.15 -54.43
C PRO A 464 -42.90 8.13 -55.16
N ALA A 465 -41.60 8.18 -54.86
CA ALA A 465 -40.66 7.09 -55.14
C ALA A 465 -39.66 6.85 -53.98
N THR A 466 -39.53 5.58 -53.62
CA THR A 466 -38.76 4.93 -52.54
C THR A 466 -37.22 4.87 -52.79
N PRO A 467 -36.41 4.43 -51.80
CA PRO A 467 -35.04 4.91 -51.56
C PRO A 467 -33.92 4.06 -52.18
N THR A 468 -32.74 4.65 -52.33
CA THR A 468 -31.50 3.92 -52.65
C THR A 468 -30.53 3.96 -51.47
N VAL A 469 -30.15 2.77 -51.04
CA VAL A 469 -29.23 2.44 -49.95
C VAL A 469 -27.78 2.73 -50.35
N THR A 470 -27.01 3.38 -49.47
CA THR A 470 -25.54 3.39 -49.52
C THR A 470 -24.95 2.91 -48.20
N THR A 471 -24.21 1.81 -48.27
CA THR A 471 -23.42 1.14 -47.24
C THR A 471 -22.31 2.03 -46.64
N PRO A 472 -21.97 1.92 -45.33
CA PRO A 472 -20.81 2.58 -44.75
C PRO A 472 -19.53 1.73 -44.85
N ALA A 473 -18.40 2.40 -45.11
CA ALA A 473 -17.06 1.81 -45.13
C ALA A 473 -16.46 1.69 -43.70
N LEU A 474 -15.68 0.63 -43.48
CA LEU A 474 -14.95 0.30 -42.24
C LEU A 474 -13.74 1.22 -41.98
N PRO A 475 -13.38 1.52 -40.72
CA PRO A 475 -12.13 2.20 -40.36
C PRO A 475 -10.95 1.22 -40.15
N PRO A 476 -9.68 1.68 -40.27
CA PRO A 476 -8.48 0.85 -40.14
C PRO A 476 -8.07 0.57 -38.66
N PRO A 477 -7.21 -0.43 -38.38
CA PRO A 477 -6.88 -0.85 -37.03
C PRO A 477 -5.78 0.01 -36.36
N PRO A 478 -5.70 0.03 -35.01
CA PRO A 478 -4.72 0.83 -34.26
C PRO A 478 -3.33 0.15 -34.13
N PRO A 479 -2.25 0.92 -33.88
CA PRO A 479 -0.89 0.40 -33.74
C PRO A 479 -0.60 -0.18 -32.34
N ALA A 480 0.37 -1.10 -32.29
CA ALA A 480 0.79 -1.87 -31.10
C ALA A 480 1.47 -1.02 -30.00
N PRO A 481 1.37 -1.43 -28.71
CA PRO A 481 1.94 -0.69 -27.59
C PRO A 481 3.46 -0.94 -27.40
N PRO A 482 4.22 0.04 -26.87
CA PRO A 482 5.64 -0.11 -26.57
C PRO A 482 5.91 -0.80 -25.23
N THR A 483 7.00 -1.57 -25.18
CA THR A 483 7.54 -2.31 -24.03
C THR A 483 7.96 -1.36 -22.88
N PRO A 484 7.56 -1.59 -21.61
CA PRO A 484 8.07 -0.79 -20.49
C PRO A 484 9.42 -1.28 -19.95
N LEU A 485 10.31 -0.31 -19.73
CA LEU A 485 11.62 -0.41 -19.10
C LEU A 485 11.53 -0.93 -17.64
N SER A 486 12.48 -1.80 -17.30
CA SER A 486 12.70 -2.33 -15.95
C SER A 486 13.31 -1.26 -15.04
N PHE A 487 12.75 -1.04 -13.83
CA PHE A 487 13.38 -0.23 -12.80
C PHE A 487 13.38 -0.95 -11.45
N ALA A 488 14.58 -1.09 -10.89
CA ALA A 488 14.89 -1.67 -9.60
C ALA A 488 14.45 -0.74 -8.45
N LEU A 489 13.96 -1.33 -7.36
CA LEU A 489 13.74 -0.66 -6.08
C LEU A 489 15.09 -0.27 -5.44
N PRO A 490 15.24 0.93 -4.84
CA PRO A 490 16.45 1.29 -4.14
C PRO A 490 16.50 0.65 -2.74
N ALA A 491 17.64 0.03 -2.43
CA ALA A 491 17.98 -0.46 -1.10
C ALA A 491 18.34 0.72 -0.17
N HIS A 492 17.88 0.65 1.08
CA HIS A 492 18.31 1.53 2.16
C HIS A 492 19.73 1.16 2.61
N ALA A 493 20.64 2.13 2.67
CA ALA A 493 21.89 2.05 3.44
C ALA A 493 22.24 3.43 4.02
N HIS A 494 22.68 3.43 5.28
CA HIS A 494 22.99 4.60 6.12
C HIS A 494 24.43 5.13 5.92
N GLY A 495 24.56 6.45 5.66
CA GLY A 495 25.63 7.40 6.10
C GLY A 495 27.06 7.34 5.50
N PRO A 496 27.91 8.39 5.68
CA PRO A 496 27.64 9.84 5.82
C PRO A 496 28.51 10.76 4.90
N THR A 497 28.09 12.04 4.80
CA THR A 497 28.86 13.28 4.46
C THR A 497 29.63 13.42 3.14
N GLY A 498 29.26 14.43 2.34
CA GLY A 498 30.08 14.98 1.25
C GLY A 498 29.36 16.13 0.53
N VAL A 499 29.74 17.36 0.85
CA VAL A 499 29.23 18.62 0.28
C VAL A 499 29.63 18.75 -1.19
N CYS A 500 28.68 19.07 -2.09
CA CYS A 500 29.01 19.71 -3.36
C CYS A 500 27.84 20.56 -3.89
N THR A 501 28.08 21.86 -3.96
CA THR A 501 27.25 22.94 -4.50
C THR A 501 27.43 23.06 -6.01
N GLN A 502 26.34 23.19 -6.78
CA GLN A 502 26.32 23.88 -8.10
C GLN A 502 24.87 24.17 -8.54
N ARG A 503 24.42 25.42 -8.32
CA ARG A 503 24.03 26.46 -9.29
C ARG A 503 22.83 26.16 -10.22
N PHE A 504 21.74 26.86 -9.91
CA PHE A 504 20.63 27.19 -10.81
C PHE A 504 21.00 28.36 -11.74
N PRO A 505 20.45 28.44 -12.98
CA PRO A 505 20.46 29.67 -13.77
C PRO A 505 19.18 30.51 -13.52
N ASP A 506 19.39 31.77 -13.16
CA ASP A 506 18.40 32.84 -13.04
C ASP A 506 17.88 33.30 -14.42
N PHE A 507 16.58 33.57 -14.53
CA PHE A 507 15.97 34.31 -15.64
C PHE A 507 15.47 35.67 -15.15
N GLY A 508 15.84 36.70 -15.91
CA GLY A 508 15.84 38.11 -15.54
C GLY A 508 14.50 38.79 -15.25
N GLN A 509 14.61 39.85 -14.44
CA GLN A 509 13.67 40.96 -14.36
C GLN A 509 14.27 42.24 -15.01
N PRO A 510 13.42 43.23 -15.37
CA PRO A 510 13.74 44.26 -16.35
C PRO A 510 14.43 45.51 -15.76
N GLY A 511 15.28 46.16 -16.56
CA GLY A 511 16.02 47.37 -16.17
C GLY A 511 15.26 48.68 -16.41
N PRO A 512 15.66 49.79 -15.75
CA PRO A 512 15.14 51.12 -16.01
C PRO A 512 16.00 51.90 -17.02
N ALA A 513 15.33 52.85 -17.68
CA ALA A 513 15.83 53.72 -18.74
C ALA A 513 16.85 54.77 -18.25
N HIS A 514 17.86 55.05 -19.08
CA HIS A 514 18.66 56.27 -19.00
C HIS A 514 18.61 57.05 -20.32
N THR A 515 18.19 58.29 -20.18
CA THR A 515 18.18 59.42 -21.11
C THR A 515 19.60 59.79 -21.58
N GLY A 516 19.77 59.96 -22.90
CA GLY A 516 20.95 60.59 -23.50
C GLY A 516 20.64 62.03 -23.94
N ALA A 517 21.46 62.98 -23.53
CA ALA A 517 21.50 64.35 -24.03
C ALA A 517 22.94 64.75 -24.37
N MET A 518 23.04 65.70 -25.28
CA MET A 518 24.12 66.00 -26.21
C MET A 518 25.47 66.47 -25.65
N CYS A 519 26.48 66.27 -26.49
CA CYS A 519 27.86 66.75 -26.39
C CYS A 519 27.99 68.26 -26.63
N GLY A 520 28.81 68.95 -25.83
CA GLY A 520 29.26 70.34 -26.04
C GLY A 520 30.41 70.70 -25.10
N GLN A 521 31.62 70.82 -25.65
CA GLN A 521 32.90 71.23 -25.06
C GLN A 521 32.95 72.74 -24.63
N PRO A 522 34.09 73.32 -24.17
CA PRO A 522 35.00 72.90 -23.10
C PRO A 522 35.44 74.08 -22.17
N ALA A 523 36.20 73.72 -21.12
CA ALA A 523 37.32 74.44 -20.48
C ALA A 523 37.22 75.94 -20.11
N ALA A 524 37.21 76.21 -18.79
CA ALA A 524 38.22 76.99 -18.06
C ALA A 524 38.02 76.80 -16.55
#